data_AF-A0A957FIQ1-F1
#
_entry.id   AF-A0A957FIQ1-F1
#
_cell.length_a   1.000
_cell.length_b   1.000
_cell.length_c   1.000
_cell.angle_alpha   90.00
_cell.angle_beta   90.00
_cell.angle_gamma   90.00
#
_symmetry.space_group_name_H-M   'P 1'
#
loop_
_entity.id
_entity.type
_entity.pdbx_description
1 polymer ?
#
loop_
_entity_poly.entity_id
_entity_poly.type
_entity_poly.pdbx_seq_one_letter_code
_entity_poly.pdbx_strand_id
1 'polypeptide(L)' 'VDYYASVVDTRVVIEVMIEELQKPAYQFDKHILEEVTTLDNNLKGRWQVGEFVWPVVWQVAYPPKAYWWLYGRPK' A
#
# COMPACT_ATOMS: atom_id res chain seq x y z
N VAL A 1 -3.81 19.72 -4.13
CA VAL A 1 -3.03 18.76 -4.97
C VAL A 1 -3.22 17.43 -4.28
N ASP A 2 -4.36 16.79 -4.51
CA ASP A 2 -4.88 15.70 -3.65
C ASP A 2 -5.07 14.38 -4.41
N TYR A 3 -4.70 14.36 -5.69
CA TYR A 3 -4.92 13.21 -6.56
C TYR A 3 -4.22 11.95 -6.05
N TYR A 4 -2.98 12.06 -5.59
CA TYR A 4 -2.20 10.91 -5.13
C TYR A 4 -2.67 10.34 -3.79
N ALA A 5 -3.26 11.16 -2.90
CA ALA A 5 -3.84 10.67 -1.65
C ALA A 5 -4.94 9.64 -1.96
N SER A 6 -5.86 9.95 -2.87
CA SER A 6 -6.93 9.02 -3.24
C SER A 6 -6.45 7.70 -3.86
N VAL A 7 -5.29 7.72 -4.53
CA VAL A 7 -4.69 6.51 -5.12
C VAL A 7 -4.07 5.62 -4.03
N VAL A 8 -3.43 6.20 -3.01
CA VAL A 8 -2.88 5.42 -1.90
C VAL A 8 -3.97 4.85 -1.00
N ASP A 9 -5.12 5.53 -0.86
CA ASP A 9 -6.27 5.03 -0.09
C ASP A 9 -6.70 3.66 -0.60
N THR A 10 -6.84 3.52 -1.92
CA THR A 10 -7.20 2.26 -2.56
C THR A 10 -6.17 1.17 -2.27
N ARG A 11 -4.88 1.49 -2.31
CA ARG A 11 -3.81 0.51 -2.03
C ARG A 11 -3.81 0.07 -0.57
N VAL A 12 -4.12 0.97 0.37
CA VAL A 12 -4.29 0.62 1.79
C VAL A 12 -5.46 -0.34 1.98
N VAL A 13 -6.61 -0.07 1.34
CA VAL A 13 -7.77 -0.99 1.39
C VAL A 13 -7.40 -2.37 0.85
N ILE A 14 -6.67 -2.45 -0.26
CA ILE A 14 -6.16 -3.72 -0.81
C ILE A 14 -5.24 -4.43 0.18
N GLU A 15 -4.30 -3.72 0.82
CA GLU A 15 -3.39 -4.31 1.82
C GLU A 15 -4.17 -4.92 2.99
N VAL A 16 -5.11 -4.16 3.56
CA VAL A 16 -5.94 -4.62 4.67
C VAL A 16 -6.76 -5.84 4.26
N MET A 17 -7.34 -5.86 3.05
CA MET A 17 -8.05 -7.05 2.56
C MET A 17 -7.13 -8.26 2.43
N ILE A 18 -5.91 -8.09 1.93
CA ILE A 18 -4.93 -9.18 1.81
C ILE A 18 -4.57 -9.70 3.21
N GLU A 19 -4.26 -8.80 4.16
CA GLU A 19 -3.94 -9.15 5.55
C GLU A 19 -5.08 -9.94 6.22
N GLU A 20 -6.33 -9.50 6.05
CA GLU A 20 -7.51 -10.18 6.59
C GLU A 20 -7.74 -11.55 5.95
N LEU A 21 -7.64 -11.66 4.64
CA LEU A 21 -7.86 -12.92 3.91
C LEU A 21 -6.74 -13.94 4.11
N GLN A 22 -5.56 -13.51 4.54
CA GLN A 22 -4.49 -14.43 4.95
C GLN A 22 -4.70 -15.02 6.35
N LYS A 23 -5.66 -14.52 7.14
CA LYS A 23 -5.95 -15.07 8.46
C LYS A 23 -6.55 -16.48 8.36
N PRO A 24 -6.34 -17.33 9.38
CA PRO A 24 -6.97 -18.65 9.45
C PRO A 24 -8.50 -18.51 9.32
N ALA A 25 -9.12 -19.48 8.64
CA ALA A 25 -10.53 -19.53 8.20
C ALA A 25 -10.79 -19.06 6.76
N TYR A 26 -9.84 -18.39 6.11
CA TYR A 26 -9.95 -18.01 4.70
C TYR A 26 -8.90 -18.74 3.84
N GLN A 27 -9.25 -19.02 2.58
CA GLN A 27 -8.30 -19.48 1.57
C GLN A 27 -8.03 -18.32 0.62
N PHE A 28 -6.89 -17.66 0.82
CA PHE A 28 -6.45 -16.60 -0.09
C PHE A 28 -5.70 -17.20 -1.28
N ASP A 29 -6.07 -16.79 -2.48
CA ASP A 29 -5.40 -17.21 -3.70
C ASP A 29 -4.02 -16.55 -3.81
N LYS A 30 -2.98 -17.39 -3.84
CA LYS A 30 -1.59 -16.94 -3.92
C LYS A 30 -1.28 -16.23 -5.24
N HIS A 31 -1.99 -16.55 -6.33
CA HIS A 31 -1.79 -15.88 -7.61
C HIS A 31 -2.09 -14.38 -7.52
N ILE A 32 -3.14 -14.01 -6.77
CA ILE A 32 -3.49 -12.60 -6.55
C ILE A 32 -2.37 -11.87 -5.79
N LEU A 33 -1.73 -12.53 -4.81
CA LEU A 33 -0.60 -11.94 -4.08
C LEU A 33 0.58 -11.65 -5.02
N GLU A 34 0.87 -12.59 -5.92
CA GLU A 34 1.97 -12.49 -6.88
C GLU A 34 1.73 -11.36 -7.89
N GLU A 35 0.49 -11.21 -8.37
CA GLU A 35 0.08 -10.09 -9.23
C GLU A 35 0.24 -8.75 -8.51
N VAL A 36 -0.26 -8.63 -7.28
CA VAL A 36 -0.14 -7.40 -6.48
C VAL A 36 1.34 -7.06 -6.24
N THR A 37 2.16 -8.06 -5.89
CA THR A 37 3.59 -7.89 -5.71
C THR A 37 4.29 -7.40 -6.98
N THR A 38 3.87 -7.91 -8.15
CA THR A 38 4.40 -7.50 -9.45
C THR A 38 4.04 -6.04 -9.76
N LEU A 39 2.80 -5.64 -9.49
CA LEU A 39 2.34 -4.25 -9.64
C LEU A 39 3.08 -3.30 -8.67
N ASP A 40 3.27 -3.70 -7.42
CA ASP A 40 3.99 -2.93 -6.41
C ASP A 40 5.46 -2.73 -6.81
N ASN A 41 6.12 -3.77 -7.34
CA ASN A 41 7.50 -3.65 -7.83
C ASN A 41 7.62 -2.64 -8.98
N ASN A 42 6.67 -2.67 -9.93
CA ASN A 42 6.61 -1.71 -11.02
C ASN A 42 6.36 -0.28 -10.53
N LEU A 43 5.46 -0.12 -9.56
CA LEU A 43 5.15 1.17 -8.94
C LEU A 43 6.37 1.73 -8.20
N LYS A 44 7.05 0.88 -7.42
CA LYS A 44 8.21 1.26 -6.61
C LYS A 44 9.34 1.84 -7.45
N GLY A 45 9.58 1.32 -8.65
CA GLY A 45 10.55 1.88 -9.60
C GLY A 45 10.23 3.33 -10.02
N ARG A 46 8.95 3.69 -10.00
CA ARG A 46 8.42 5.02 -10.36
C ARG A 46 8.06 5.86 -9.13
N TRP A 47 8.30 5.37 -7.93
CA TRP A 47 7.98 6.09 -6.70
C TRP A 47 9.20 6.87 -6.21
N GLN A 48 8.96 8.09 -5.75
CA GLN A 48 9.94 8.91 -5.05
C GLN A 48 9.56 8.92 -3.56
N VAL A 49 10.48 8.48 -2.71
CA VAL A 49 10.31 8.54 -1.25
C VAL A 49 10.18 10.00 -0.82
N GLY A 50 9.27 10.25 0.12
CA GLY A 50 9.00 11.58 0.64
C GLY A 50 8.19 11.55 1.93
N GLU A 51 7.47 12.64 2.18
CA GLU A 51 6.65 12.80 3.37
C GLU A 51 5.46 11.85 3.39
N PHE A 52 4.93 11.62 4.59
CA PHE A 52 3.71 10.86 4.78
C PHE A 52 2.53 11.62 4.18
N VAL A 53 1.77 10.98 3.30
CA VAL A 53 0.74 11.64 2.47
C VAL A 53 -0.59 11.88 3.18
N TRP A 54 -0.78 11.26 4.34
CA TRP A 54 -1.98 11.38 5.18
C TRP A 54 -1.73 12.28 6.40
N PRO A 55 -2.77 12.65 7.17
CA PRO A 55 -2.59 13.34 8.43
C PRO A 55 -1.62 12.58 9.35
N VAL A 56 -0.61 13.28 9.88
CA VAL A 56 0.50 12.70 10.66
C VAL A 56 0.06 11.82 11.84
N VAL A 57 -1.12 12.06 12.39
CA VAL A 57 -1.72 11.25 13.47
C VAL A 57 -1.88 9.77 13.09
N TRP A 58 -2.05 9.47 11.80
CA TRP A 58 -2.18 8.10 11.30
C TRP A 58 -0.83 7.40 11.10
N GLN A 59 0.28 8.15 11.05
CA GLN A 59 1.59 7.61 10.72
C GLN A 59 2.02 6.45 11.63
N VAL A 60 1.57 6.45 12.89
CA VAL A 60 1.87 5.39 13.87
C VAL A 60 1.23 4.04 13.48
N ALA A 61 0.07 4.06 12.82
CA ALA A 61 -0.63 2.85 12.41
C ALA A 61 -0.05 2.23 11.11
N TYR A 62 0.69 3.02 10.32
CA TYR A 62 1.10 2.61 8.97
C TYR A 62 2.62 2.67 8.80
N PRO A 63 3.38 1.69 9.33
CA PRO A 63 4.83 1.73 9.27
C PRO A 63 5.38 1.72 7.83
N PRO A 64 6.45 2.49 7.51
CA PRO A 64 6.97 2.64 6.15
C PRO A 64 7.37 1.34 5.45
N LYS A 65 7.73 0.30 6.20
CA LYS A 65 8.15 -0.98 5.62
C LYS A 65 7.00 -1.70 4.89
N ALA A 66 5.81 -1.70 5.50
CA ALA A 66 4.61 -2.31 4.94
C ALA A 66 3.87 -1.33 4.02
N TYR A 67 3.84 -0.05 4.39
CA TYR A 67 3.02 0.97 3.73
C TYR A 67 3.88 2.01 2.99
N TRP A 68 4.95 1.59 2.31
CA TRP A 68 5.94 2.50 1.70
C TRP A 68 5.33 3.51 0.71
N TRP A 69 4.22 3.15 0.04
CA TRP A 69 3.47 4.04 -0.86
C TRP A 69 2.79 5.20 -0.13
N LEU A 70 2.63 5.16 1.20
CA LEU A 70 2.18 6.31 1.98
C LEU A 70 3.29 7.34 2.22
N TYR A 71 4.54 7.03 1.87
CA TYR A 71 5.71 7.85 2.16
C TYR A 71 6.35 8.35 0.88
N GLY A 72 5.67 9.28 0.21
CA GLY A 72 6.16 9.91 -1.01
C GLY A 72 5.11 10.05 -2.08
N ARG A 73 5.56 10.08 -3.33
CA ARG A 73 4.72 10.33 -4.51
C ARG A 73 5.32 9.70 -5.76
N PRO A 74 4.53 9.47 -6.82
CA PRO A 74 5.10 9.14 -8.14
C PRO A 74 6.09 10.21 -8.58
N LYS A 75 7.16 9.76 -9.26
CA LYS A 75 8.16 10.61 -9.92
C LYS A 75 7.52 11.48 -10.99
#